data_AF-A7G9M5-F1
#
_entry.id   AF-A7G9M5-F1
#
_cell.length_a   1.000
_cell.length_b   1.000
_cell.length_c   1.000
_cell.angle_alpha   90.00
_cell.angle_beta   90.00
_cell.angle_gamma   90.00
#
_symmetry.space_group_name_H-M   'P 1'
#
loop_
_entity.id
_entity.type
_entity.pdbx_description
1 polymer ?
#
loop_
_entity_poly.entity_id
_entity_poly.type
_entity_poly.pdbx_seq_one_letter_code
_entity_poly.pdbx_strand_id
1 'polypeptide(L)' 'MGRIIDIFDKYFLILMLIEGGITIFMDAPSFKESNMMKSYNQARWIGIFIITISLILYILQRILF' A
#
# COMPACT_ATOMS: atom_id res chain seq x y z
N MET A 1 -7.86 25.60 -0.10
CA MET A 1 -7.20 24.48 0.62
C MET A 1 -7.71 23.12 0.18
N GLY A 2 -9.04 22.87 0.10
CA GLY A 2 -9.58 21.54 -0.26
C GLY A 2 -9.08 20.94 -1.59
N ARG A 3 -8.84 21.76 -2.62
CA ARG A 3 -8.33 21.28 -3.92
C ARG A 3 -6.87 20.79 -3.89
N ILE A 4 -6.05 21.33 -2.98
CA ILE A 4 -4.65 20.89 -2.80
C ILE A 4 -4.64 19.57 -2.02
N ILE A 5 -5.49 19.47 -1.00
CA ILE A 5 -5.67 18.26 -0.18
C ILE A 5 -6.13 17.10 -1.08
N ASP A 6 -7.21 17.28 -1.86
CA ASP A 6 -7.71 16.23 -2.76
C ASP A 6 -6.66 15.74 -3.78
N ILE A 7 -5.80 16.63 -4.28
CA ILE A 7 -4.70 16.23 -5.17
C ILE A 7 -3.65 15.43 -4.39
N PHE A 8 -3.27 15.89 -3.20
CA PHE A 8 -2.34 15.18 -2.33
C PHE A 8 -2.83 13.77 -1.98
N ASP A 9 -4.12 13.60 -1.64
CA ASP A 9 -4.67 12.30 -1.27
C ASP A 9 -4.68 11.32 -2.44
N LYS A 10 -4.95 11.81 -3.66
CA LYS A 10 -4.84 11.01 -4.88
C LYS A 10 -3.39 10.56 -5.11
N TYR A 11 -2.42 11.47 -4.96
CA TYR A 11 -1.01 11.10 -5.08
C TYR A 11 -0.59 10.11 -4.00
N PHE A 12 -0.99 10.33 -2.75
CA PHE A 12 -0.72 9.44 -1.64
C PHE A 12 -1.29 8.04 -1.92
N LEU A 13 -2.54 7.95 -2.37
CA LEU A 13 -3.16 6.68 -2.74
C LEU A 13 -2.36 5.97 -3.83
N ILE A 14 -2.00 6.67 -4.91
CA ILE A 14 -1.22 6.08 -6.01
C ILE A 14 0.14 5.58 -5.52
N LEU A 15 0.85 6.37 -4.71
CA LEU A 15 2.15 5.99 -4.15
C LEU A 15 2.03 4.73 -3.28
N MET A 16 1.03 4.67 -2.41
CA MET A 16 0.79 3.51 -1.54
C MET A 16 0.42 2.25 -2.32
N LEU A 17 -0.31 2.39 -3.43
CA LEU A 17 -0.62 1.27 -4.34
C LEU A 17 0.65 0.75 -5.03
N ILE A 18 1.52 1.67 -5.48
CA ILE A 18 2.82 1.31 -6.09
C ILE A 18 3.70 0.61 -5.06
N GLU A 19 3.86 1.19 -3.87
CA GLU A 19 4.67 0.63 -2.79
C GLU A 19 4.17 -0.75 -2.37
N GLY A 20 2.87 -0.88 -2.07
CA GLY A 20 2.29 -2.17 -1.70
C GLY A 20 2.40 -3.21 -2.82
N GLY A 21 2.30 -2.78 -4.08
CA GLY A 21 2.56 -3.63 -5.24
C GLY A 21 4.02 -4.12 -5.28
N ILE A 22 4.99 -3.22 -5.15
CA ILE A 22 6.42 -3.55 -5.08
C ILE A 22 6.67 -4.53 -3.92
N THR A 23 6.11 -4.31 -2.74
CA THR A 23 6.31 -5.22 -1.60
C THR A 23 5.75 -6.62 -1.86
N ILE A 24 4.61 -6.75 -2.56
CA ILE A 24 4.01 -8.05 -2.87
C ILE A 24 4.73 -8.76 -4.02
N PHE A 25 5.15 -8.03 -5.05
CA PHE A 25 5.65 -8.61 -6.31
C PHE A 25 7.18 -8.60 -6.45
N MET A 26 7.89 -7.78 -5.68
CA MET A 26 9.36 -7.71 -5.69
C MET A 26 9.93 -8.17 -4.35
N ASP A 27 9.55 -7.51 -3.25
CA ASP A 27 10.14 -7.83 -1.94
C ASP A 27 9.78 -9.23 -1.49
N ALA A 28 8.49 -9.61 -1.56
CA ALA A 28 8.08 -10.95 -1.14
C ALA A 28 8.80 -12.05 -1.93
N PRO A 29 8.82 -12.07 -3.29
CA PRO A 29 9.59 -13.07 -4.03
C PRO A 29 11.08 -13.09 -3.67
N SER A 30 11.71 -11.94 -3.40
CA SER A 30 13.12 -11.91 -2.97
C SER A 30 13.36 -12.66 -1.64
N PHE A 31 12.40 -12.58 -0.70
CA PHE A 31 12.44 -13.36 0.55
C PHE A 31 12.22 -14.86 0.31
N LYS A 32 11.44 -15.22 -0.72
CA LYS A 32 11.25 -16.61 -1.10
C LYS A 32 12.52 -17.21 -1.70
N GLU A 33 13.21 -16.47 -2.56
CA GLU A 33 14.47 -16.88 -3.19
C GLU A 33 15.61 -17.07 -2.17
N SER A 34 15.60 -16.27 -1.09
CA SER A 34 16.54 -16.39 0.03
C SER A 34 16.15 -17.42 1.09
N ASN A 35 15.17 -18.30 0.82
CA ASN A 35 14.64 -19.30 1.78
C ASN A 35 14.03 -18.70 3.07
N MET A 36 13.73 -17.39 3.08
CA MET A 36 13.15 -16.68 4.22
C MET A 36 11.61 -16.68 4.18
N MET A 37 11.00 -17.87 4.28
CA MET A 37 9.54 -18.04 4.13
C MET A 37 8.70 -17.23 5.13
N LYS A 38 9.22 -16.98 6.35
CA LYS A 38 8.57 -16.11 7.33
C LYS A 38 8.48 -14.67 6.84
N SER A 39 9.58 -14.14 6.30
CA SER A 39 9.65 -12.78 5.75
C SER A 39 8.83 -12.65 4.46
N TYR A 40 8.77 -13.69 3.64
CA TYR A 40 7.87 -13.74 2.46
C TYR A 40 6.40 -13.53 2.85
N ASN A 41 5.92 -14.30 3.83
CA ASN A 41 4.54 -14.16 4.30
C ASN A 41 4.30 -12.80 4.94
N GLN A 42 5.26 -12.30 5.75
CA GLN A 42 5.16 -10.98 6.35
C GLN A 42 5.09 -9.88 5.28
N ALA A 43 5.95 -9.91 4.27
CA ALA A 43 5.96 -8.92 3.18
C ALA A 43 4.63 -8.91 2.41
N ARG A 44 4.08 -10.09 2.05
CA ARG A 44 2.75 -10.13 1.40
C ARG A 44 1.65 -9.56 2.29
N TRP A 45 1.63 -9.93 3.58
CA TRP A 45 0.64 -9.40 4.51
C TRP A 45 0.76 -7.89 4.70
N ILE A 46 2.00 -7.37 4.83
CA ILE A 46 2.27 -5.94 4.93
C ILE A 46 1.80 -5.21 3.68
N GLY A 47 2.17 -5.67 2.48
CA GLY A 47 1.75 -5.03 1.24
C GLY A 47 0.23 -5.01 1.06
N ILE A 48 -0.46 -6.12 1.36
CA ILE A 48 -1.93 -6.18 1.33
C ILE A 48 -2.53 -5.23 2.35
N PHE A 49 -1.98 -5.16 3.56
CA PHE A 49 -2.45 -4.30 4.63
C PHE A 49 -2.30 -2.82 4.29
N ILE A 50 -1.15 -2.41 3.75
CA ILE A 50 -0.87 -1.05 3.27
C ILE A 50 -1.90 -0.64 2.21
N ILE A 51 -2.11 -1.47 1.19
CA ILE A 51 -3.10 -1.20 0.13
C ILE A 51 -4.51 -1.07 0.73
N THR A 52 -4.87 -1.97 1.63
CA THR A 52 -6.20 -2.00 2.26
C THR A 52 -6.45 -0.75 3.09
N ILE A 53 -5.50 -0.35 3.95
CA ILE A 53 -5.63 0.86 4.78
C ILE A 53 -5.70 2.12 3.92
N SER A 54 -4.84 2.23 2.90
CA SER A 54 -4.85 3.42 2.03
C SER A 54 -6.18 3.57 1.28
N LEU A 55 -6.77 2.46 0.83
CA LEU A 55 -8.11 2.46 0.24
C LEU A 55 -9.18 2.90 1.25
N ILE A 56 -9.16 2.37 2.47
CA ILE A 56 -10.11 2.73 3.52
C ILE A 56 -10.00 4.22 3.86
N LEU A 57 -8.79 4.74 4.05
CA LEU A 57 -8.55 6.14 4.36
C LEU A 57 -9.04 7.06 3.25
N TYR A 58 -8.76 6.71 1.99
CA TYR A 58 -9.22 7.49 0.84
C TYR A 58 -10.75 7.52 0.73
N ILE A 59 -11.41 6.39 0.97
CA ILE A 59 -12.88 6.29 0.95
C ILE A 59 -13.48 7.10 2.10
N LEU A 60 -12.95 6.95 3.33
CA LEU A 60 -13.41 7.70 4.50
C LEU A 60 -13.30 9.21 4.28
N GLN A 61 -12.18 9.64 3.71
CA GLN A 61 -11.97 11.04 3.39
C GLN A 61 -13.01 11.57 2.40
N ARG A 62 -13.31 10.82 1.35
CA ARG A 62 -14.32 11.20 0.35
C ARG A 62 -15.75 11.24 0.92
N ILE A 63 -16.04 10.47 1.96
CA ILE A 63 -17.37 10.44 2.60
C ILE A 63 -17.51 11.58 3.62
N LEU A 64 -16.45 11.88 4.37
CA LEU A 64 -16.49 12.85 5.48
C LEU A 64 -16.26 14.30 5.03
N PHE A 65 -15.64 14.54 3.87
CA PHE A 65 -15.29 15.85 3.34
C PHE A 65 -15.75 16.01 1.88
#